data_AF-A0A7S0F598-F1
#
_entry.id   AF-A0A7S0F598-F1
#
_cell.length_a   1.000
_cell.length_b   1.000
_cell.length_c   1.000
_cell.angle_alpha   90.00
_cell.angle_beta   90.00
_cell.angle_gamma   90.00
#
_symmetry.space_group_name_H-M   'P 1'
#
loop_
_entity.id
_entity.type
_entity.pdbx_description
1 polymer ?
#
loop_
_entity_poly.entity_id
_entity_poly.type
_entity_poly.pdbx_seq_one_letter_code
_entity_poly.pdbx_strand_id
1 'polypeptide(L)'
;STFTPTEHMAFLSAMDYQLDCHTLGENGAPELTAKGVGEPFVALFFKLVRGLPDATLSELMESCAKSASGYADLVVLAFQTRATRGMGKGEKALFYKMLANLPEAAVLATLPLVPHFGYYKDYLLMMETEGMSQAIKERALSLMAEALRSDEKELEAAAQAKRTPNLTLAAKYAPREGCHFDKGLGAAKKLAAALFGGANPAAARRKYRKLVSRLNAALGTTEVLMAAQRWEEIEFGRVASLCLQRQRKAFLNEALKGKLSATEEETGNRHPDNPSRVAARRALRAALLEKGAKGVNGKALQPHEIAQKCMGHSLSTLEADLMHAQWESLREGVVETLAAAAAAREAAVDAAAADAAA
;
A
#
# COMPACT_ATOMS: atom_id res chain seq x y z
N SER A 1 44.99 22.85 20.45
CA SER A 1 44.34 21.93 19.51
C SER A 1 42.88 22.28 19.39
N THR A 2 42.51 22.76 18.22
CA THR A 2 41.17 23.19 17.82
C THR A 2 40.22 21.99 17.76
N PHE A 3 39.24 21.99 18.67
CA PHE A 3 38.13 21.05 18.67
C PHE A 3 37.11 21.54 17.64
N THR A 4 36.98 20.84 16.51
CA THR A 4 35.89 21.05 15.56
C THR A 4 34.60 20.51 16.17
N PRO A 5 33.56 21.32 16.37
CA PRO A 5 32.27 20.82 16.84
C PRO A 5 31.66 19.94 15.76
N THR A 6 31.37 18.70 16.15
CA THR A 6 30.52 17.74 15.46
C THR A 6 29.29 18.39 14.82
N GLU A 7 28.98 17.93 13.61
CA GLU A 7 27.75 18.16 12.85
C GLU A 7 26.53 18.26 13.78
N HIS A 8 26.13 19.50 14.04
CA HIS A 8 24.95 19.82 14.81
C HIS A 8 23.74 19.39 13.96
N MET A 9 23.01 18.37 14.43
CA MET A 9 21.87 17.74 13.74
C MET A 9 20.96 18.75 13.05
N ALA A 10 21.04 18.83 11.71
CA ALA A 10 20.29 19.77 10.87
C ALA A 10 18.76 19.75 11.14
N PHE A 11 18.25 18.60 11.58
CA PHE A 11 16.86 18.42 11.98
C PHE A 11 16.43 19.31 13.15
N LEU A 12 17.28 19.50 14.17
CA LEU A 12 16.94 20.29 15.36
C LEU A 12 16.99 21.80 15.07
N SER A 13 17.94 22.24 14.23
CA SER A 13 18.03 23.64 13.82
C SER A 13 16.87 24.06 12.91
N ALA A 14 16.30 23.12 12.13
CA ALA A 14 15.12 23.35 11.30
C ALA A 14 13.81 23.52 12.12
N MET A 15 13.82 23.16 13.41
CA MET A 15 12.69 23.36 14.32
C MET A 15 12.75 24.68 15.10
N ASP A 16 13.82 25.46 14.97
CA ASP A 16 14.00 26.73 15.69
C ASP A 16 13.29 27.89 14.97
N TYR A 17 12.45 28.62 15.70
CA TYR A 17 11.43 29.55 15.19
C TYR A 17 12.03 30.91 14.76
N GLN A 18 12.76 30.97 13.63
CA GLN A 18 13.17 32.25 13.02
C GLN A 18 12.19 32.72 11.93
N LEU A 19 11.64 33.93 12.08
CA LEU A 19 10.49 34.47 11.34
C LEU A 19 10.57 34.53 9.79
N ASP A 20 11.73 34.31 9.17
CA ASP A 20 11.92 34.31 7.70
C ASP A 20 11.89 32.90 7.07
N CYS A 21 11.62 31.85 7.87
CA CYS A 21 11.73 30.46 7.44
C CYS A 21 10.39 29.83 7.01
N HIS A 22 9.27 30.56 6.98
CA HIS A 22 7.94 30.01 6.71
C HIS A 22 7.21 30.72 5.56
N THR A 23 6.41 29.96 4.81
CA THR A 23 5.48 30.41 3.77
C THR A 23 4.13 29.72 3.97
N LEU A 24 3.07 30.20 3.33
CA LEU A 24 1.78 29.51 3.37
C LEU A 24 1.73 28.48 2.24
N GLY A 25 1.49 27.22 2.60
CA GLY A 25 1.24 26.13 1.67
C GLY A 25 -0.07 26.29 0.90
N GLU A 26 -0.34 25.36 -0.02
CA GLU A 26 -1.52 25.40 -0.92
C GLU A 26 -2.86 25.42 -0.15
N ASN A 27 -2.86 24.95 1.10
CA ASN A 27 -4.04 24.96 1.98
C ASN A 27 -4.02 26.11 3.02
N GLY A 28 -3.13 27.08 2.89
CA GLY A 28 -2.99 28.20 3.83
C GLY A 28 -2.36 27.82 5.18
N ALA A 29 -1.75 26.63 5.28
CA ALA A 29 -1.01 26.20 6.47
C ALA A 29 0.45 26.71 6.41
N PRO A 30 1.08 27.09 7.54
CA PRO A 30 2.49 27.43 7.57
C PRO A 30 3.36 26.22 7.15
N GLU A 31 4.20 26.41 6.14
CA GLU A 31 5.19 25.46 5.65
C GLU A 31 6.58 26.10 5.71
N LEU A 32 7.63 25.32 5.98
CA LEU A 32 9.01 25.85 5.90
C LEU A 32 9.37 26.22 4.44
N THR A 33 10.03 27.36 4.25
CA THR A 33 10.62 27.76 2.95
C THR A 33 11.88 26.96 2.67
N ALA A 34 12.28 26.79 1.41
CA ALA A 34 13.56 26.15 1.06
C ALA A 34 14.77 26.82 1.76
N LYS A 35 14.70 28.14 2.01
CA LYS A 35 15.66 28.93 2.80
C LYS A 35 15.60 28.58 4.30
N GLY A 36 14.42 28.32 4.82
CA GLY A 36 14.17 27.93 6.21
C GLY A 36 14.57 26.51 6.57
N VAL A 37 14.59 25.63 5.57
CA VAL A 37 14.96 24.22 5.69
C VAL A 37 16.48 24.01 5.63
N GLY A 38 17.22 24.85 4.88
CA GLY A 38 18.68 24.78 4.75
C GLY A 38 19.23 23.64 3.88
N GLU A 39 18.45 22.58 3.63
CA GLU A 39 18.87 21.34 2.96
C GLU A 39 17.92 20.97 1.78
N PRO A 40 18.40 20.81 0.53
CA PRO A 40 17.57 20.50 -0.64
C PRO A 40 16.66 19.27 -0.47
N PHE A 41 17.16 18.22 0.20
CA PHE A 41 16.41 16.99 0.44
C PHE A 41 15.20 17.19 1.33
N VAL A 42 15.33 18.01 2.37
CA VAL A 42 14.25 18.25 3.31
C VAL A 42 13.18 19.12 2.64
N ALA A 43 13.57 20.06 1.76
CA ALA A 43 12.63 20.82 0.95
C ALA A 43 11.83 19.90 -0.01
N LEU A 44 12.52 19.01 -0.73
CA LEU A 44 11.87 18.00 -1.57
C LEU A 44 10.95 17.10 -0.74
N PHE A 45 11.40 16.62 0.42
CA PHE A 45 10.58 15.82 1.32
C PHE A 45 9.28 16.54 1.67
N PHE A 46 9.28 17.79 2.10
CA PHE A 46 8.03 18.50 2.43
C PHE A 46 7.12 18.72 1.22
N LYS A 47 7.68 18.94 0.02
CA LYS A 47 6.91 19.18 -1.21
C LYS A 47 6.37 17.92 -1.88
N LEU A 48 6.80 16.73 -1.49
CA LEU A 48 6.26 15.46 -1.99
C LEU A 48 4.85 15.18 -1.43
N VAL A 49 3.87 15.94 -1.94
CA VAL A 49 2.44 15.88 -1.65
C VAL A 49 1.62 15.81 -2.95
N ARG A 50 0.36 15.35 -2.85
CA ARG A 50 -0.52 15.17 -4.02
C ARG A 50 -0.68 16.45 -4.80
N GLY A 51 -0.53 16.36 -6.12
CA GLY A 51 -0.72 17.50 -7.03
C GLY A 51 0.56 18.25 -7.37
N LEU A 52 1.71 17.89 -6.77
CA LEU A 52 3.01 18.50 -7.11
C LEU A 52 3.24 18.46 -8.64
N PRO A 53 3.46 19.62 -9.29
CA PRO A 53 3.74 19.69 -10.72
C PRO A 53 5.06 19.00 -11.10
N ASP A 54 5.08 18.36 -12.27
CA ASP A 54 6.20 17.52 -12.70
C ASP A 54 7.48 18.34 -12.91
N ALA A 55 7.36 19.56 -13.45
CA ALA A 55 8.48 20.49 -13.60
C ALA A 55 9.12 20.84 -12.24
N THR A 56 8.29 21.12 -11.22
CA THR A 56 8.75 21.43 -9.87
C THR A 56 9.39 20.20 -9.21
N LEU A 57 8.83 19.00 -9.42
CA LEU A 57 9.44 17.76 -8.93
C LEU A 57 10.84 17.55 -9.53
N SER A 58 10.98 17.70 -10.85
CA SER A 58 12.28 17.53 -11.53
C SER A 58 13.30 18.56 -11.03
N GLU A 59 12.94 19.84 -10.92
CA GLU A 59 13.83 20.89 -10.40
C GLU A 59 14.32 20.58 -8.96
N LEU A 60 13.41 20.17 -8.08
CA LEU A 60 13.76 19.81 -6.70
C LEU A 60 14.67 18.57 -6.65
N MET A 61 14.42 17.56 -7.49
CA MET A 61 15.26 16.36 -7.57
C MET A 61 16.67 16.69 -8.11
N GLU A 62 16.77 17.52 -9.14
CA GLU A 62 18.06 17.97 -9.70
C GLU A 62 18.89 18.73 -8.64
N SER A 63 18.23 19.54 -7.80
CA SER A 63 18.91 20.25 -6.71
C SER A 63 19.54 19.31 -5.66
N CYS A 64 19.02 18.10 -5.53
CA CYS A 64 19.50 17.04 -4.64
C CYS A 64 20.55 16.11 -5.30
N ALA A 65 20.51 15.97 -6.62
CA ALA A 65 21.25 14.98 -7.40
C ALA A 65 22.70 15.39 -7.75
N LYS A 66 23.44 15.97 -6.80
CA LYS A 66 24.78 16.55 -7.05
C LYS A 66 25.94 15.57 -6.89
N SER A 67 25.68 14.37 -6.38
CA SER A 67 26.68 13.34 -6.09
C SER A 67 26.06 11.95 -6.14
N ALA A 68 26.89 10.90 -6.14
CA ALA A 68 26.42 9.52 -6.03
C ALA A 68 25.63 9.29 -4.73
N SER A 69 26.03 9.90 -3.61
CA SER A 69 25.29 9.85 -2.35
C SER A 69 23.91 10.51 -2.48
N GLY A 70 23.82 11.67 -3.15
CA GLY A 70 22.53 12.31 -3.40
C GLY A 70 21.57 11.45 -4.23
N TYR A 71 22.06 10.73 -5.24
CA TYR A 71 21.22 9.76 -5.95
C TYR A 71 20.73 8.61 -5.06
N ALA A 72 21.59 8.11 -4.16
CA ALA A 72 21.19 7.08 -3.21
C ALA A 72 20.09 7.58 -2.26
N ASP A 73 20.24 8.80 -1.74
CA ASP A 73 19.24 9.42 -0.87
C ASP A 73 17.91 9.69 -1.60
N LEU A 74 17.95 10.07 -2.88
CA LEU A 74 16.74 10.22 -3.69
C LEU A 74 16.02 8.90 -3.93
N VAL A 75 16.77 7.79 -4.10
CA VAL A 75 16.19 6.45 -4.19
C VAL A 75 15.49 6.09 -2.88
N VAL A 76 16.15 6.29 -1.74
CA VAL A 76 15.55 6.05 -0.41
C VAL A 76 14.29 6.89 -0.23
N LEU A 77 14.34 8.18 -0.58
CA LEU A 77 13.21 9.08 -0.51
C LEU A 77 12.07 8.66 -1.43
N ALA A 78 12.35 8.16 -2.64
CA ALA A 78 11.33 7.63 -3.54
C ALA A 78 10.59 6.43 -2.90
N PHE A 79 11.32 5.49 -2.31
CA PHE A 79 10.73 4.35 -1.61
C PHE A 79 9.96 4.77 -0.35
N GLN A 80 10.46 5.73 0.44
CA GLN A 80 9.73 6.32 1.57
C GLN A 80 8.44 7.00 1.10
N THR A 81 8.49 7.72 -0.02
CA THR A 81 7.33 8.38 -0.63
C THR A 81 6.28 7.36 -1.04
N ARG A 82 6.70 6.22 -1.59
CA ARG A 82 5.79 5.12 -1.92
C ARG A 82 5.27 4.39 -0.70
N ALA A 83 6.10 4.21 0.32
CA ALA A 83 5.89 3.21 1.35
C ALA A 83 4.54 3.37 2.07
N THR A 84 3.95 2.24 2.43
CA THR A 84 2.64 2.17 3.10
C THR A 84 2.79 1.49 4.46
N ARG A 85 1.68 1.27 5.19
CA ARG A 85 1.67 0.51 6.46
C ARG A 85 2.56 1.15 7.54
N GLY A 86 2.50 2.48 7.65
CA GLY A 86 3.29 3.23 8.64
C GLY A 86 4.75 3.50 8.25
N MET A 87 5.24 2.96 7.13
CA MET A 87 6.64 3.13 6.69
C MET A 87 6.88 4.41 5.86
N GLY A 88 5.83 5.10 5.42
CA GLY A 88 5.97 6.24 4.53
C GLY A 88 4.65 6.89 4.11
N LYS A 89 4.69 7.66 3.02
CA LYS A 89 3.60 8.59 2.64
C LYS A 89 2.46 7.96 1.82
N GLY A 90 2.72 6.81 1.19
CA GLY A 90 1.74 6.15 0.32
C GLY A 90 1.49 6.87 -1.03
N GLU A 91 2.35 7.80 -1.42
CA GLU A 91 2.21 8.65 -2.61
C GLU A 91 2.74 7.94 -3.87
N LYS A 92 1.91 7.03 -4.38
CA LYS A 92 2.27 6.17 -5.53
C LYS A 92 2.58 6.92 -6.83
N ALA A 93 1.85 7.99 -7.13
CA ALA A 93 2.02 8.72 -8.40
C ALA A 93 3.35 9.46 -8.42
N LEU A 94 3.70 10.11 -7.30
CA LEU A 94 5.00 10.75 -7.12
C LEU A 94 6.13 9.72 -7.18
N PHE A 95 5.97 8.57 -6.53
CA PHE A 95 6.97 7.50 -6.62
C PHE A 95 7.33 7.12 -8.05
N TYR A 96 6.35 6.88 -8.93
CA TYR A 96 6.65 6.50 -10.31
C TYR A 96 7.34 7.65 -11.08
N LYS A 97 6.93 8.89 -10.85
CA LYS A 97 7.56 10.07 -11.46
C LYS A 97 8.98 10.28 -10.96
N MET A 98 9.25 10.05 -9.68
CA MET A 98 10.60 10.08 -9.12
C MET A 98 11.47 9.00 -9.77
N LEU A 99 10.97 7.77 -9.89
CA LEU A 99 11.71 6.70 -10.56
C LEU A 99 12.02 7.04 -12.03
N ALA A 100 11.12 7.72 -12.74
CA ALA A 100 11.35 8.16 -14.12
C ALA A 100 12.47 9.22 -14.24
N ASN A 101 12.75 9.98 -13.17
CA ASN A 101 13.81 10.99 -13.12
C ASN A 101 15.11 10.48 -12.48
N LEU A 102 15.14 9.23 -11.99
CA LEU A 102 16.33 8.64 -11.38
C LEU A 102 17.19 7.89 -12.41
N PRO A 103 18.51 7.71 -12.15
CA PRO A 103 19.37 6.93 -13.02
C PRO A 103 18.84 5.51 -13.21
N GLU A 104 18.73 5.06 -14.47
CA GLU A 104 18.12 3.77 -14.83
C GLU A 104 18.74 2.59 -14.04
N ALA A 105 20.07 2.58 -13.90
CA ALA A 105 20.78 1.53 -13.17
C ALA A 105 20.36 1.45 -11.69
N ALA A 106 20.14 2.59 -11.03
CA ALA A 106 19.71 2.63 -9.63
C ALA A 106 18.27 2.13 -9.47
N VAL A 107 17.39 2.48 -10.41
CA VAL A 107 15.99 2.01 -10.42
C VAL A 107 15.94 0.50 -10.67
N LEU A 108 16.69 -0.01 -11.64
CA LEU A 108 16.76 -1.45 -11.93
C LEU A 108 17.26 -2.26 -10.73
N ALA A 109 18.27 -1.76 -10.01
CA ALA A 109 18.84 -2.42 -8.84
C ALA A 109 17.85 -2.51 -7.66
N THR A 110 16.95 -1.53 -7.52
CA THR A 110 16.02 -1.44 -6.39
C THR A 110 14.60 -1.89 -6.71
N LEU A 111 14.28 -2.11 -7.98
CA LEU A 111 12.97 -2.59 -8.44
C LEU A 111 12.41 -3.84 -7.72
N PRO A 112 13.22 -4.81 -7.27
CA PRO A 112 12.73 -5.95 -6.47
C PRO A 112 12.12 -5.55 -5.11
N LEU A 113 12.41 -4.36 -4.58
CA LEU A 113 11.91 -3.87 -3.30
C LEU A 113 10.47 -3.32 -3.39
N VAL A 114 9.97 -3.06 -4.60
CA VAL A 114 8.65 -2.45 -4.82
C VAL A 114 7.51 -3.17 -4.11
N PRO A 115 7.39 -4.51 -4.10
CA PRO A 115 6.29 -5.19 -3.43
C PRO A 115 6.35 -5.07 -1.90
N HIS A 116 7.55 -4.88 -1.34
CA HIS A 116 7.74 -4.70 0.10
C HIS A 116 7.15 -3.35 0.57
N PHE A 117 7.58 -2.26 -0.06
CA PHE A 117 7.11 -0.90 0.29
C PHE A 117 5.73 -0.58 -0.29
N GLY A 118 5.37 -1.21 -1.40
CA GLY A 118 4.11 -1.03 -2.13
C GLY A 118 3.35 -2.33 -2.35
N TYR A 119 3.06 -2.63 -3.62
CA TYR A 119 2.36 -3.85 -4.06
C TYR A 119 2.68 -4.20 -5.52
N TYR A 120 2.35 -5.42 -5.96
CA TYR A 120 2.68 -5.90 -7.33
C TYR A 120 2.03 -5.12 -8.48
N LYS A 121 0.83 -4.56 -8.30
CA LYS A 121 0.21 -3.66 -9.30
C LYS A 121 1.02 -2.37 -9.56
N ASP A 122 1.95 -1.98 -8.69
CA ASP A 122 2.86 -0.86 -8.98
C ASP A 122 3.65 -1.10 -10.27
N TYR A 123 4.11 -2.33 -10.52
CA TYR A 123 4.82 -2.67 -11.75
C TYR A 123 4.01 -2.37 -13.02
N LEU A 124 2.69 -2.60 -12.99
CA LEU A 124 1.82 -2.30 -14.14
C LEU A 124 1.62 -0.78 -14.30
N LEU A 125 1.49 -0.05 -13.20
CA LEU A 125 1.32 1.41 -13.21
C LEU A 125 2.60 2.14 -13.65
N MET A 126 3.77 1.62 -13.27
CA MET A 126 5.06 2.10 -13.75
C MET A 126 5.20 1.96 -15.27
N MET A 127 4.61 0.92 -15.88
CA MET A 127 4.62 0.75 -17.33
C MET A 127 3.83 1.83 -18.07
N GLU A 128 2.81 2.41 -17.44
CA GLU A 128 1.99 3.51 -17.96
C GLU A 128 2.58 4.89 -17.63
N THR A 129 3.63 4.94 -16.81
CA THR A 129 4.27 6.20 -16.41
C THR A 129 5.10 6.77 -17.55
N GLU A 130 4.89 8.05 -17.84
CA GLU A 130 5.66 8.82 -18.81
C GLU A 130 7.12 9.00 -18.33
N GLY A 131 8.07 9.07 -19.27
CA GLY A 131 9.50 9.15 -18.97
C GLY A 131 10.15 7.85 -18.45
N MET A 132 9.36 6.86 -18.03
CA MET A 132 9.87 5.57 -17.58
C MET A 132 10.52 4.79 -18.73
N SER A 133 11.77 4.37 -18.55
CA SER A 133 12.54 3.68 -19.60
C SER A 133 12.00 2.28 -19.91
N GLN A 134 12.24 1.81 -21.14
CA GLN A 134 11.79 0.50 -21.58
C GLN A 134 12.42 -0.65 -20.77
N ALA A 135 13.70 -0.51 -20.38
CA ALA A 135 14.40 -1.52 -19.57
C ALA A 135 13.73 -1.69 -18.19
N ILE A 136 13.32 -0.60 -17.54
CA ILE A 136 12.60 -0.66 -16.27
C ILE A 136 11.23 -1.33 -16.45
N LYS A 137 10.50 -1.00 -17.51
CA LYS A 137 9.18 -1.59 -17.82
C LYS A 137 9.28 -3.10 -18.03
N GLU A 138 10.30 -3.56 -18.76
CA GLU A 138 10.56 -4.97 -18.99
C GLU A 138 10.98 -5.70 -17.71
N ARG A 139 11.86 -5.09 -16.90
CA ARG A 139 12.27 -5.66 -15.62
C ARG A 139 11.11 -5.78 -14.65
N ALA A 140 10.24 -4.77 -14.57
CA ALA A 140 9.02 -4.79 -13.74
C ALA A 140 8.11 -5.98 -14.11
N LEU A 141 7.93 -6.23 -15.41
CA LEU A 141 7.14 -7.36 -15.89
C LEU A 141 7.84 -8.72 -15.61
N SER A 142 9.17 -8.79 -15.76
CA SER A 142 9.97 -9.97 -15.43
C SER A 142 9.84 -10.33 -13.95
N LEU A 143 9.93 -9.35 -13.05
CA LEU A 143 9.77 -9.56 -11.62
C LEU A 143 8.38 -10.11 -11.26
N MET A 144 7.33 -9.63 -11.95
CA MET A 144 5.99 -10.21 -11.79
C MET A 144 5.91 -11.65 -12.31
N ALA A 145 6.56 -11.98 -13.42
CA ALA A 145 6.63 -13.35 -13.93
C ALA A 145 7.43 -14.29 -13.00
N GLU A 146 8.56 -13.82 -12.46
CA GLU A 146 9.39 -14.52 -11.48
C GLU A 146 8.57 -14.84 -10.21
N ALA A 147 7.84 -13.86 -9.68
CA ALA A 147 6.98 -14.05 -8.51
C ALA A 147 5.87 -15.09 -8.78
N LEU A 148 5.18 -15.01 -9.92
CA LEU A 148 4.15 -16.00 -10.29
C LEU A 148 4.72 -17.41 -10.43
N ARG A 149 5.94 -17.56 -10.96
CA ARG A 149 6.62 -18.85 -11.08
C ARG A 149 7.05 -19.38 -9.71
N SER A 150 7.50 -18.51 -8.82
CA SER A 150 7.83 -18.87 -7.44
C SER A 150 6.58 -19.33 -6.68
N ASP A 151 5.47 -18.60 -6.80
CA ASP A 151 4.18 -18.95 -6.21
C ASP A 151 3.65 -20.30 -6.72
N GLU A 152 3.83 -20.59 -8.01
CA GLU A 152 3.45 -21.90 -8.58
C GLU A 152 4.22 -23.05 -7.92
N LYS A 153 5.54 -22.91 -7.81
CA LYS A 153 6.40 -23.91 -7.16
C LYS A 153 6.07 -24.08 -5.69
N GLU A 154 5.86 -22.98 -4.99
CA GLU A 154 5.49 -22.98 -3.57
C GLU A 154 4.15 -23.66 -3.34
N LEU A 155 3.15 -23.39 -4.21
CA LEU A 155 1.86 -24.05 -4.13
C LEU A 155 1.98 -25.57 -4.30
N GLU A 156 2.81 -26.02 -5.24
CA GLU A 156 3.05 -27.45 -5.50
C GLU A 156 3.81 -28.12 -4.35
N ALA A 157 4.86 -27.47 -3.83
CA ALA A 157 5.62 -27.95 -2.68
C ALA A 157 4.75 -28.02 -1.41
N ALA A 158 3.90 -27.02 -1.18
CA ALA A 158 2.99 -26.99 -0.06
C ALA A 158 1.94 -28.12 -0.14
N ALA A 159 1.40 -28.38 -1.33
CA ALA A 159 0.47 -29.48 -1.55
C ALA A 159 1.11 -30.85 -1.28
N GLN A 160 2.35 -31.08 -1.74
CA GLN A 160 3.10 -32.31 -1.46
C GLN A 160 3.37 -32.49 0.03
N ALA A 161 3.75 -31.40 0.71
CA ALA A 161 3.99 -31.39 2.15
C ALA A 161 2.71 -31.27 3.00
N LYS A 162 1.52 -31.24 2.39
CA LYS A 162 0.21 -31.06 3.04
C LYS A 162 0.17 -29.86 4.01
N ARG A 163 0.82 -28.76 3.63
CA ARG A 163 0.85 -27.50 4.40
C ARG A 163 0.13 -26.38 3.66
N THR A 164 -0.20 -25.32 4.38
CA THR A 164 -0.68 -24.08 3.75
C THR A 164 0.47 -23.43 2.96
N PRO A 165 0.24 -23.03 1.70
CA PRO A 165 1.26 -22.36 0.91
C PRO A 165 1.47 -20.92 1.38
N ASN A 166 2.72 -20.45 1.35
CA ASN A 166 3.07 -19.06 1.62
C ASN A 166 3.29 -18.32 0.30
N LEU A 167 2.19 -17.88 -0.32
CA LEU A 167 2.21 -17.23 -1.62
C LEU A 167 2.38 -15.72 -1.53
N THR A 168 3.05 -15.13 -2.51
CA THR A 168 3.02 -13.68 -2.70
C THR A 168 1.65 -13.21 -3.21
N LEU A 169 1.41 -11.91 -3.16
CA LEU A 169 0.20 -11.31 -3.75
C LEU A 169 0.33 -11.06 -5.27
N ALA A 170 1.33 -11.60 -5.96
CA ALA A 170 1.53 -11.37 -7.39
C ALA A 170 0.29 -11.77 -8.20
N ALA A 171 -0.28 -12.96 -7.95
CA ALA A 171 -1.47 -13.43 -8.66
C ALA A 171 -2.72 -12.56 -8.43
N LYS A 172 -2.84 -11.89 -7.27
CA LYS A 172 -3.93 -10.93 -6.98
C LYS A 172 -3.92 -9.76 -7.94
N TYR A 173 -2.72 -9.29 -8.29
CA TYR A 173 -2.50 -8.09 -9.10
C TYR A 173 -2.14 -8.39 -10.56
N ALA A 174 -1.90 -9.65 -10.90
CA ALA A 174 -1.62 -10.09 -12.26
C ALA A 174 -2.77 -9.69 -13.22
N PRO A 175 -2.46 -9.04 -14.35
CA PRO A 175 -3.47 -8.51 -15.26
C PRO A 175 -4.26 -9.65 -15.90
N ARG A 176 -5.59 -9.51 -15.97
CA ARG A 176 -6.46 -10.42 -16.71
C ARG A 176 -6.50 -10.06 -18.19
N GLU A 177 -6.78 -11.02 -19.05
CA GLU A 177 -7.00 -10.76 -20.48
C GLU A 177 -8.13 -9.76 -20.68
N GLY A 178 -7.92 -8.76 -21.54
CA GLY A 178 -8.89 -7.71 -21.82
C GLY A 178 -9.11 -6.69 -20.70
N CYS A 179 -8.35 -6.74 -19.59
CA CYS A 179 -8.35 -5.66 -18.61
C CYS A 179 -7.65 -4.40 -19.15
N HIS A 180 -7.71 -3.29 -18.42
CA HIS A 180 -7.08 -2.02 -18.79
C HIS A 180 -5.61 -2.18 -19.21
N PHE A 181 -4.80 -2.82 -18.36
CA PHE A 181 -3.38 -3.06 -18.61
C PHE A 181 -3.11 -4.00 -19.78
N ASP A 182 -4.04 -4.91 -20.11
CA ASP A 182 -3.87 -5.79 -21.25
C ASP A 182 -4.27 -5.12 -22.57
N LYS A 183 -5.34 -4.33 -22.55
CA LYS A 183 -5.79 -3.54 -23.72
C LYS A 183 -4.76 -2.48 -24.12
N GLY A 184 -4.17 -1.79 -23.15
CA GLY A 184 -3.16 -0.76 -23.40
C GLY A 184 -1.75 -1.31 -23.61
N LEU A 185 -1.26 -2.16 -22.68
CA LEU A 185 0.15 -2.58 -22.65
C LEU A 185 0.39 -3.98 -23.21
N GLY A 186 -0.67 -4.76 -23.46
CA GLY A 186 -0.57 -6.20 -23.71
C GLY A 186 0.01 -6.97 -22.53
N ALA A 187 -0.17 -6.48 -21.29
CA ALA A 187 0.54 -7.01 -20.13
C ALA A 187 0.25 -8.50 -19.86
N ALA A 188 -1.01 -8.95 -20.01
CA ALA A 188 -1.34 -10.36 -19.83
C ALA A 188 -0.75 -11.23 -20.95
N LYS A 189 -0.79 -10.74 -22.20
CA LYS A 189 -0.12 -11.40 -23.34
C LYS A 189 1.39 -11.54 -23.12
N LYS A 190 2.07 -10.48 -22.67
CA LYS A 190 3.51 -10.47 -22.43
C LYS A 190 3.90 -11.40 -21.27
N LEU A 191 3.16 -11.38 -20.16
CA LEU A 191 3.36 -12.33 -19.05
C LEU A 191 3.15 -13.78 -19.48
N ALA A 192 2.10 -14.05 -20.26
CA ALA A 192 1.84 -15.39 -20.77
C ALA A 192 3.02 -15.90 -21.63
N ALA A 193 3.57 -15.06 -22.50
CA ALA A 193 4.74 -15.39 -23.30
C ALA A 193 6.01 -15.59 -22.44
N ALA A 194 6.24 -14.75 -21.43
CA ALA A 194 7.37 -14.87 -20.52
C ALA A 194 7.32 -16.16 -19.66
N LEU A 195 6.12 -16.58 -19.26
CA LEU A 195 5.93 -17.76 -18.42
C LEU A 195 5.91 -19.07 -19.21
N PHE A 196 5.29 -19.09 -20.39
CA PHE A 196 4.98 -20.32 -21.12
C PHE A 196 5.52 -20.37 -22.56
N GLY A 197 6.29 -19.37 -22.98
CA GLY A 197 6.86 -19.25 -24.32
C GLY A 197 5.94 -18.59 -25.35
N GLY A 198 6.54 -18.09 -26.43
CA GLY A 198 5.86 -17.36 -27.51
C GLY A 198 5.38 -18.21 -28.69
N ALA A 199 5.79 -19.47 -28.80
CA ALA A 199 5.55 -20.30 -29.99
C ALA A 199 4.05 -20.58 -30.26
N ASN A 200 3.24 -20.70 -29.21
CA ASN A 200 1.78 -20.82 -29.32
C ASN A 200 1.10 -19.83 -28.37
N PRO A 201 0.82 -18.59 -28.83
CA PRO A 201 0.26 -17.53 -27.98
C PRO A 201 -1.11 -17.86 -27.39
N ALA A 202 -1.92 -18.68 -28.06
CA ALA A 202 -3.22 -19.09 -27.55
C ALA A 202 -3.08 -20.10 -26.40
N ALA A 203 -2.16 -21.06 -26.54
CA ALA A 203 -1.84 -22.02 -25.49
C ALA A 203 -1.20 -21.35 -24.27
N ALA A 204 -0.24 -20.44 -24.49
CA ALA A 204 0.40 -19.68 -23.43
C ALA A 204 -0.62 -18.86 -22.61
N ARG A 205 -1.51 -18.13 -23.29
CA ARG A 205 -2.61 -17.39 -22.67
C ARG A 205 -3.54 -18.28 -21.85
N ARG A 206 -3.93 -19.44 -22.38
CA ARG A 206 -4.74 -20.41 -21.64
C ARG A 206 -4.03 -20.90 -20.36
N LYS A 207 -2.74 -21.24 -20.44
CA LYS A 207 -1.94 -21.66 -19.27
C LYS A 207 -1.84 -20.54 -18.23
N TYR A 208 -1.59 -19.31 -18.68
CA TYR A 208 -1.56 -18.13 -17.80
C TYR A 208 -2.87 -17.90 -17.05
N ARG A 209 -4.02 -17.95 -17.74
CA ARG A 209 -5.33 -17.83 -17.08
C ARG A 209 -5.53 -18.91 -16.01
N LYS A 210 -5.16 -20.16 -16.31
CA LYS A 210 -5.25 -21.27 -15.35
C LYS A 210 -4.34 -21.06 -14.14
N LEU A 211 -3.08 -20.66 -14.36
CA LEU A 211 -2.12 -20.36 -13.29
C LEU A 211 -2.66 -19.27 -12.37
N VAL A 212 -3.01 -18.11 -12.93
CA VAL A 212 -3.51 -16.96 -12.15
C VAL A 212 -4.80 -17.31 -11.39
N SER A 213 -5.70 -18.10 -12.00
CA SER A 213 -6.92 -18.57 -11.32
C SER A 213 -6.60 -19.51 -10.15
N ARG A 214 -5.70 -20.48 -10.37
CA ARG A 214 -5.26 -21.45 -9.34
C ARG A 214 -4.58 -20.75 -8.15
N LEU A 215 -3.66 -19.83 -8.42
CA LEU A 215 -2.98 -19.07 -7.37
C LEU A 215 -3.94 -18.15 -6.61
N ASN A 216 -4.88 -17.47 -7.29
CA ASN A 216 -5.87 -16.65 -6.60
C ASN A 216 -6.83 -17.48 -5.72
N ALA A 217 -7.19 -18.68 -6.16
CA ALA A 217 -8.00 -19.59 -5.34
C ALA A 217 -7.22 -20.01 -4.08
N ALA A 218 -5.93 -20.34 -4.20
CA ALA A 218 -5.08 -20.68 -3.06
C ALA A 218 -4.81 -19.49 -2.13
N LEU A 219 -4.69 -18.27 -2.66
CA LEU A 219 -4.60 -17.04 -1.86
C LEU A 219 -5.87 -16.78 -1.03
N GLY A 220 -7.02 -17.29 -1.49
CA GLY A 220 -8.29 -17.16 -0.77
C GLY A 220 -8.70 -15.71 -0.51
N THR A 221 -8.39 -14.79 -1.44
CA THR A 221 -8.74 -13.38 -1.22
C THR A 221 -10.26 -13.23 -1.17
N THR A 222 -10.74 -12.30 -0.34
CA THR A 222 -12.18 -12.09 -0.09
C THR A 222 -12.96 -11.88 -1.39
N GLU A 223 -12.35 -11.19 -2.37
CA GLU A 223 -12.97 -10.93 -3.66
C GLU A 223 -13.29 -12.21 -4.46
N VAL A 224 -12.51 -13.28 -4.28
CA VAL A 224 -12.79 -14.60 -4.90
C VAL A 224 -14.05 -15.22 -4.31
N LEU A 225 -14.20 -15.18 -2.98
CA LEU A 225 -15.39 -15.68 -2.29
C LEU A 225 -16.64 -14.87 -2.66
N MET A 226 -16.51 -13.53 -2.69
CA MET A 226 -17.59 -12.64 -3.11
C MET A 226 -18.04 -12.90 -4.54
N ALA A 227 -17.10 -13.10 -5.47
CA ALA A 227 -17.42 -13.40 -6.87
C ALA A 227 -18.12 -14.76 -7.02
N ALA A 228 -17.74 -15.74 -6.21
CA ALA A 228 -18.36 -17.07 -6.19
C ALA A 228 -19.68 -17.13 -5.40
N GLN A 229 -20.17 -16.01 -4.84
CA GLN A 229 -21.33 -15.94 -3.94
C GLN A 229 -21.21 -16.80 -2.67
N ARG A 230 -19.98 -17.07 -2.22
CA ARG A 230 -19.68 -17.85 -1.00
C ARG A 230 -19.44 -16.92 0.18
N TRP A 231 -20.46 -16.13 0.55
CA TRP A 231 -20.34 -15.09 1.57
C TRP A 231 -20.14 -15.65 2.99
N GLU A 232 -20.72 -16.81 3.26
CA GLU A 232 -20.65 -17.53 4.53
C GLU A 232 -19.23 -18.01 4.89
N GLU A 233 -18.34 -18.10 3.91
CA GLU A 233 -16.96 -18.52 4.09
C GLU A 233 -15.99 -17.37 4.38
N ILE A 234 -16.49 -16.12 4.43
CA ILE A 234 -15.63 -14.94 4.61
C ILE A 234 -15.14 -14.86 6.06
N GLU A 235 -13.83 -15.04 6.23
CA GLU A 235 -13.14 -14.81 7.49
C GLU A 235 -12.77 -13.32 7.66
N PHE A 236 -13.60 -12.53 8.36
CA PHE A 236 -13.44 -11.08 8.47
C PHE A 236 -12.09 -10.59 9.04
N GLY A 237 -11.45 -11.38 9.91
CA GLY A 237 -10.11 -11.09 10.42
C GLY A 237 -9.01 -11.16 9.35
N ARG A 238 -9.27 -11.81 8.21
CA ARG A 238 -8.34 -11.88 7.05
C ARG A 238 -8.70 -10.89 5.95
N VAL A 239 -9.86 -10.23 6.04
CA VAL A 239 -10.26 -9.22 5.06
C VAL A 239 -9.41 -7.98 5.28
N ALA A 240 -8.71 -7.54 4.23
CA ALA A 240 -7.89 -6.33 4.28
C ALA A 240 -8.76 -5.09 4.60
N SER A 241 -8.23 -4.16 5.39
CA SER A 241 -8.97 -3.00 5.91
C SER A 241 -9.66 -2.18 4.81
N LEU A 242 -8.96 -1.93 3.70
CA LEU A 242 -9.51 -1.16 2.57
C LEU A 242 -10.60 -1.93 1.81
N CYS A 243 -10.50 -3.27 1.74
CA CYS A 243 -11.55 -4.10 1.15
C CYS A 243 -12.81 -4.05 2.03
N LEU A 244 -12.63 -4.17 3.36
CA LEU A 244 -13.69 -4.05 4.34
C LEU A 244 -14.41 -2.71 4.23
N GLN A 245 -13.68 -1.59 4.16
CA GLN A 245 -14.25 -0.25 3.99
C GLN A 245 -15.04 -0.06 2.68
N ARG A 246 -14.46 -0.51 1.55
CA ARG A 246 -15.08 -0.35 0.22
C ARG A 246 -16.32 -1.21 0.06
N GLN A 247 -16.31 -2.42 0.62
CA GLN A 247 -17.36 -3.41 0.45
C GLN A 247 -18.25 -3.54 1.69
N ARG A 248 -18.13 -2.63 2.68
CA ARG A 248 -18.84 -2.71 3.98
C ARG A 248 -20.33 -2.95 3.84
N LYS A 249 -21.02 -2.22 2.97
CA LYS A 249 -22.46 -2.39 2.74
C LYS A 249 -22.80 -3.77 2.17
N ALA A 250 -21.93 -4.36 1.36
CA ALA A 250 -22.12 -5.73 0.87
C ALA A 250 -21.93 -6.77 1.98
N PHE A 251 -20.95 -6.58 2.87
CA PHE A 251 -20.69 -7.47 4.01
C PHE A 251 -21.76 -7.36 5.10
N LEU A 252 -22.26 -6.16 5.34
CA LEU A 252 -23.38 -5.88 6.23
C LEU A 252 -24.73 -6.31 5.61
N ASN A 253 -24.78 -6.72 4.35
CA ASN A 253 -26.02 -6.98 3.62
C ASN A 253 -27.00 -5.80 3.62
N GLU A 254 -26.48 -4.58 3.52
CA GLU A 254 -27.23 -3.33 3.55
C GLU A 254 -27.29 -2.67 2.17
N ALA A 255 -28.45 -2.12 1.84
CA ALA A 255 -28.67 -1.34 0.63
C ALA A 255 -27.87 -0.03 0.69
N LEU A 256 -27.48 0.48 -0.48
CA LEU A 256 -26.75 1.75 -0.57
C LEU A 256 -27.61 2.98 -0.26
N LYS A 257 -28.94 2.84 -0.36
CA LYS A 257 -29.92 3.89 -0.11
C LYS A 257 -30.99 3.35 0.84
N GLY A 258 -31.56 4.25 1.63
CA GLY A 258 -32.56 3.91 2.65
C GLY A 258 -31.94 3.71 4.03
N LYS A 259 -32.80 3.51 5.02
CA LYS A 259 -32.42 3.19 6.40
C LYS A 259 -32.79 1.75 6.70
N LEU A 260 -31.96 1.08 7.50
CA LEU A 260 -32.26 -0.25 8.00
C LEU A 260 -33.34 -0.13 9.09
N SER A 261 -34.40 -0.90 8.98
CA SER A 261 -35.40 -0.99 10.05
C SER A 261 -34.97 -1.94 11.15
N ALA A 262 -35.59 -1.85 12.33
CA ALA A 262 -35.28 -2.73 13.47
C ALA A 262 -35.48 -4.22 13.14
N THR A 263 -36.47 -4.56 12.30
CA THR A 263 -36.75 -5.94 11.89
C THR A 263 -35.72 -6.48 10.90
N GLU A 264 -35.03 -5.61 10.18
CA GLU A 264 -33.98 -5.96 9.21
C GLU A 264 -32.58 -5.94 9.85
N GLU A 265 -32.48 -5.62 11.14
CA GLU A 265 -31.20 -5.54 11.85
C GLU A 265 -30.47 -6.89 11.85
N GLU A 266 -31.19 -8.01 11.82
CA GLU A 266 -30.60 -9.35 11.80
C GLU A 266 -30.16 -9.81 10.41
N THR A 267 -30.96 -9.55 9.39
CA THR A 267 -30.76 -10.08 8.04
C THR A 267 -30.09 -9.08 7.09
N GLY A 268 -30.25 -7.78 7.34
CA GLY A 268 -29.97 -6.73 6.37
C GLY A 268 -31.11 -6.55 5.37
N ASN A 269 -31.14 -5.42 4.65
CA ASN A 269 -32.23 -5.09 3.71
C ASN A 269 -31.84 -5.24 2.23
N ARG A 270 -30.62 -5.70 1.92
CA ARG A 270 -30.17 -5.85 0.52
C ARG A 270 -30.57 -7.20 -0.08
N HIS A 271 -30.31 -8.28 0.66
CA HIS A 271 -30.66 -9.65 0.29
C HIS A 271 -31.10 -10.43 1.54
N PRO A 272 -32.23 -10.04 2.17
CA PRO A 272 -32.66 -10.61 3.46
C PRO A 272 -32.93 -12.12 3.39
N ASP A 273 -33.38 -12.62 2.24
CA ASP A 273 -33.75 -14.02 2.05
C ASP A 273 -32.60 -14.91 1.58
N ASN A 274 -31.39 -14.36 1.41
CA ASN A 274 -30.22 -15.12 0.99
C ASN A 274 -29.47 -15.64 2.24
N PRO A 275 -29.47 -16.96 2.52
CA PRO A 275 -28.87 -17.50 3.75
C PRO A 275 -27.37 -17.22 3.86
N SER A 276 -26.64 -17.29 2.75
CA SER A 276 -25.20 -17.01 2.68
C SER A 276 -24.88 -15.56 3.05
N ARG A 277 -25.68 -14.60 2.56
CA ARG A 277 -25.55 -13.17 2.90
C ARG A 277 -25.84 -12.89 4.37
N VAL A 278 -26.91 -13.47 4.90
CA VAL A 278 -27.29 -13.33 6.32
C VAL A 278 -26.22 -13.95 7.21
N ALA A 279 -25.68 -15.12 6.84
CA ALA A 279 -24.58 -15.75 7.56
C ALA A 279 -23.33 -14.86 7.61
N ALA A 280 -22.97 -14.20 6.49
CA ALA A 280 -21.85 -13.27 6.47
C ALA A 280 -22.08 -12.04 7.38
N ARG A 281 -23.29 -11.46 7.38
CA ARG A 281 -23.66 -10.36 8.30
C ARG A 281 -23.51 -10.80 9.76
N ARG A 282 -24.03 -11.97 10.11
CA ARG A 282 -23.91 -12.56 11.45
C ARG A 282 -22.46 -12.80 11.84
N ALA A 283 -21.65 -13.36 10.95
CA ALA A 283 -20.23 -13.59 11.18
C ALA A 283 -19.46 -12.27 11.41
N LEU A 284 -19.77 -11.21 10.66
CA LEU A 284 -19.19 -9.89 10.90
C LEU A 284 -19.63 -9.33 12.26
N ARG A 285 -20.92 -9.42 12.61
CA ARG A 285 -21.41 -9.00 13.94
C ARG A 285 -20.71 -9.76 15.06
N ALA A 286 -20.61 -11.08 14.97
CA ALA A 286 -19.90 -11.88 15.95
C ALA A 286 -18.43 -11.44 16.06
N ALA A 287 -17.74 -11.23 14.93
CA ALA A 287 -16.36 -10.75 14.93
C ALA A 287 -16.20 -9.39 15.65
N LEU A 288 -17.15 -8.47 15.45
CA LEU A 288 -17.13 -7.16 16.09
C LEU A 288 -17.44 -7.23 17.59
N LEU A 289 -18.45 -7.99 18.00
CA LEU A 289 -18.87 -8.10 19.40
C LEU A 289 -17.91 -8.94 20.24
N GLU A 290 -17.41 -10.05 19.71
CA GLU A 290 -16.57 -10.99 20.47
C GLU A 290 -15.10 -10.59 20.47
N LYS A 291 -14.62 -9.99 19.37
CA LYS A 291 -13.18 -9.73 19.15
C LYS A 291 -12.85 -8.24 19.01
N GLY A 292 -13.84 -7.36 18.90
CA GLY A 292 -13.63 -5.91 18.77
C GLY A 292 -12.61 -5.56 17.68
N ALA A 293 -11.61 -4.74 18.04
CA ALA A 293 -10.50 -4.32 17.19
C ALA A 293 -9.68 -5.48 16.59
N LYS A 294 -9.69 -6.67 17.21
CA LYS A 294 -8.99 -7.88 16.72
C LYS A 294 -9.83 -8.70 15.75
N GLY A 295 -11.14 -8.44 15.66
CA GLY A 295 -12.05 -9.13 14.76
C GLY A 295 -11.95 -8.68 13.30
N VAL A 296 -11.42 -7.47 13.07
CA VAL A 296 -11.35 -6.81 11.76
C VAL A 296 -10.04 -6.04 11.61
N ASN A 297 -9.57 -5.87 10.38
CA ASN A 297 -8.39 -5.07 10.10
C ASN A 297 -8.74 -3.57 9.98
N GLY A 298 -8.09 -2.72 10.78
CA GLY A 298 -8.16 -1.25 10.68
C GLY A 298 -6.80 -0.55 10.53
N LYS A 299 -5.69 -1.17 10.96
CA LYS A 299 -4.33 -0.57 11.03
C LYS A 299 -3.84 0.16 9.77
N ALA A 300 -4.25 -0.26 8.58
CA ALA A 300 -3.79 0.34 7.32
C ALA A 300 -4.69 1.47 6.77
N LEU A 301 -5.75 1.87 7.50
CA LEU A 301 -6.59 3.01 7.13
C LEU A 301 -5.97 4.33 7.59
N GLN A 302 -6.49 5.43 7.07
CA GLN A 302 -6.20 6.78 7.54
C GLN A 302 -7.40 7.34 8.33
N PRO A 303 -7.19 8.21 9.35
CA PRO A 303 -8.27 8.72 10.19
C PRO A 303 -9.44 9.34 9.42
N HIS A 304 -9.14 10.10 8.37
CA HIS A 304 -10.16 10.75 7.55
C HIS A 304 -11.03 9.75 6.76
N GLU A 305 -10.51 8.57 6.42
CA GLU A 305 -11.28 7.55 5.71
C GLU A 305 -12.44 7.02 6.56
N ILE A 306 -12.24 6.92 7.88
CA ILE A 306 -13.27 6.51 8.85
C ILE A 306 -14.18 7.69 9.18
N ALA A 307 -13.60 8.86 9.48
CA ALA A 307 -14.35 10.06 9.83
C ALA A 307 -15.35 10.45 8.72
N GLN A 308 -14.94 10.39 7.45
CA GLN A 308 -15.82 10.68 6.32
C GLN A 308 -17.06 9.77 6.27
N LYS A 309 -16.99 8.53 6.80
CA LYS A 309 -18.16 7.65 6.86
C LYS A 309 -19.12 8.04 7.97
N CYS A 310 -18.58 8.52 9.09
CA CYS A 310 -19.37 8.91 10.26
C CYS A 310 -20.01 10.30 10.09
N MET A 311 -19.42 11.15 9.24
CA MET A 311 -19.92 12.52 9.01
C MET A 311 -21.05 12.54 7.97
N GLY A 312 -22.11 13.29 8.25
CA GLY A 312 -23.17 13.62 7.27
C GLY A 312 -24.14 12.48 6.95
N HIS A 313 -24.02 11.31 7.60
CA HIS A 313 -24.87 10.15 7.35
C HIS A 313 -25.26 9.44 8.65
N SER A 314 -26.49 8.91 8.71
CA SER A 314 -26.90 8.00 9.78
C SER A 314 -26.40 6.61 9.44
N LEU A 315 -25.49 6.08 10.25
CA LEU A 315 -25.03 4.70 10.15
C LEU A 315 -26.09 3.76 10.74
N SER A 316 -26.09 2.50 10.27
CA SER A 316 -26.74 1.43 11.02
C SER A 316 -25.91 1.11 12.27
N THR A 317 -26.50 0.42 13.24
CA THR A 317 -25.80 -0.03 14.46
C THR A 317 -24.54 -0.80 14.09
N LEU A 318 -24.67 -1.81 13.22
CA LEU A 318 -23.54 -2.66 12.85
C LEU A 318 -22.49 -1.94 11.99
N GLU A 319 -22.89 -0.94 11.18
CA GLU A 319 -21.93 -0.10 10.47
C GLU A 319 -21.15 0.80 11.45
N ALA A 320 -21.81 1.34 12.47
CA ALA A 320 -21.16 2.13 13.52
C ALA A 320 -20.18 1.27 14.34
N ASP A 321 -20.56 0.06 14.73
CA ASP A 321 -19.68 -0.90 15.41
C ASP A 321 -18.44 -1.23 14.58
N LEU A 322 -18.63 -1.41 13.26
CA LEU A 322 -17.51 -1.62 12.34
C LEU A 322 -16.56 -0.41 12.29
N MET A 323 -17.10 0.82 12.20
CA MET A 323 -16.27 2.04 12.21
C MET A 323 -15.50 2.16 13.53
N HIS A 324 -16.15 1.86 14.66
CA HIS A 324 -15.53 1.88 15.97
C HIS A 324 -14.38 0.86 16.06
N ALA A 325 -14.63 -0.41 15.73
CA ALA A 325 -13.60 -1.45 15.76
C ALA A 325 -12.41 -1.14 14.84
N GLN A 326 -12.65 -0.58 13.65
CA GLN A 326 -11.57 -0.17 12.75
C GLN A 326 -10.79 1.05 13.28
N TRP A 327 -11.46 1.98 13.95
CA TRP A 327 -10.82 3.12 14.62
C TRP A 327 -9.91 2.64 15.76
N GLU A 328 -10.39 1.73 16.60
CA GLU A 328 -9.60 1.17 17.69
C GLU A 328 -8.38 0.41 17.15
N SER A 329 -8.57 -0.45 16.15
CA SER A 329 -7.48 -1.16 15.47
C SER A 329 -6.44 -0.20 14.89
N LEU A 330 -6.87 0.91 14.28
CA LEU A 330 -5.98 1.97 13.79
C LEU A 330 -5.21 2.64 14.93
N ARG A 331 -5.90 3.04 16.00
CA ARG A 331 -5.29 3.70 17.17
C ARG A 331 -4.24 2.80 17.84
N GLU A 332 -4.56 1.52 18.03
CA GLU A 332 -3.62 0.53 18.57
C GLU A 332 -2.36 0.44 17.70
N GLY A 333 -2.50 0.37 16.37
CA GLY A 333 -1.36 0.36 15.46
C GLY A 333 -0.48 1.61 15.57
N VAL A 334 -1.08 2.79 15.76
CA VAL A 334 -0.33 4.04 15.97
C VAL A 334 0.45 4.02 17.28
N VAL A 335 -0.20 3.58 18.37
CA VAL A 335 0.45 3.47 19.70
C VAL A 335 1.62 2.48 19.66
N GLU A 336 1.43 1.31 19.05
CA GLU A 336 2.50 0.31 18.84
C GLU A 336 3.68 0.91 18.06
N THR A 337 3.40 1.66 16.99
CA THR A 337 4.44 2.29 16.15
C THR A 337 5.22 3.34 16.94
N LEU A 338 4.54 4.18 17.72
CA LEU A 338 5.18 5.21 18.55
C LEU A 338 6.06 4.57 19.64
N ALA A 339 5.58 3.51 20.29
CA ALA A 339 6.34 2.78 21.29
C ALA A 339 7.61 2.14 20.68
N ALA A 340 7.50 1.51 19.51
CA ALA A 340 8.64 0.94 18.81
C ALA A 340 9.67 2.01 18.40
N ALA A 341 9.21 3.17 17.93
CA ALA A 341 10.09 4.29 17.59
C ALA A 341 10.81 4.87 18.82
N ALA A 342 10.11 4.96 19.96
CA ALA A 342 10.72 5.39 21.22
C ALA A 342 11.82 4.43 21.68
N ALA A 343 11.54 3.12 21.67
CA ALA A 343 12.52 2.10 22.03
C ALA A 343 13.75 2.09 21.09
N ALA A 344 13.53 2.25 19.78
CA ALA A 344 14.62 2.34 18.81
C ALA A 344 15.50 3.60 19.04
N ARG A 345 14.88 4.73 19.41
CA ARG A 345 15.60 5.95 19.76
C ARG A 345 16.44 5.76 21.03
N GLU A 346 15.88 5.14 22.07
CA GLU A 346 16.63 4.84 23.30
C GLU A 346 17.84 3.95 23.01
N ALA A 347 17.66 2.86 22.26
CA ALA A 347 18.75 1.98 21.86
C ALA A 347 19.85 2.71 21.05
N ALA A 348 19.47 3.64 20.17
CA ALA A 348 20.43 4.44 19.41
C ALA A 348 21.22 5.42 20.29
N VAL A 349 20.59 6.00 21.31
CA VAL A 349 21.25 6.86 22.29
C VAL A 349 22.25 6.05 23.13
N ASP A 350 21.86 4.85 23.58
CA ASP A 350 22.72 3.97 24.36
C ASP A 350 23.95 3.52 23.55
N ALA A 351 23.75 3.16 22.28
CA ALA A 351 24.84 2.81 21.37
C ALA A 351 25.81 3.98 21.14
N ALA A 352 25.29 5.18 20.89
CA ALA A 352 26.12 6.37 20.71
C ALA A 352 26.90 6.75 21.99
N ALA A 353 26.30 6.54 23.17
CA ALA A 353 26.97 6.76 24.45
C ALA A 353 28.08 5.72 24.70
N ALA A 354 27.88 4.47 24.30
CA ALA A 354 28.89 3.42 24.39
C ALA A 354 30.08 3.68 23.45
N ASP A 355 29.82 4.09 22.21
CA ASP A 355 30.86 4.45 21.24
C ASP A 355 31.66 5.68 21.68
N ALA A 356 31.02 6.66 22.34
CA ALA A 356 31.71 7.83 22.89
C ALA A 356 32.57 7.52 24.13
N ALA A 357 32.34 6.38 24.79
CA ALA A 357 33.07 5.92 25.96
C ALA A 357 34.23 4.96 25.63
N ALA A 358 34.32 4.47 24.38
CA ALA A 358 35.34 3.55 23.87
C ALA A 358 36.53 4.30 23.24
#